data_AF-A0A955PPX5-F1
#
_entry.id   AF-A0A955PPX5-F1
#
_cell.length_a   1.000
_cell.length_b   1.000
_cell.length_c   1.000
_cell.angle_alpha   90.00
_cell.angle_beta   90.00
_cell.angle_gamma   90.00
#
_symmetry.space_group_name_H-M   'P 1'
#
loop_
_entity.id
_entity.type
_entity.pdbx_description
1 polymer ?
#
loop_
_entity_poly.entity_id
_entity_poly.type
_entity_poly.pdbx_seq_one_letter_code
_entity_poly.pdbx_strand_id
1 'polypeptide(L)'
;MTLRVSLTLIFFTCFALSPSHSLESGKKIPVGTETGRGPLATYGVVTEPMGCARISDATECDLFMRTTRFGEETGLFLYPFQNRTEEGTPIFGEGARISHPFGDASPPSGTLLQLEDGTVHGLWLQGSEVVHTIFSAEDRSLREIGRAQVEGLPRNPRNLAAVPMADGTWRVAFDVSDGVRYRPPDDVGSRDPEYNPYDGRGIWRGKLSAAGLYAAPLSADFSKFLKPASLISQTTQEVLDSYCHLDAGRLTRNGDPVVIGGGRMGEMMVYSGIHQPNQGSIPGRYVVDRKGNILRHPTIQSSPVFYPNP
;
A
#
# COMPACT_ATOMS: atom_id res chain seq x y z
N MET A 1 24.11 -80.70 24.40
CA MET A 1 23.73 -79.55 25.25
C MET A 1 23.76 -78.31 24.36
N THR A 2 22.60 -77.80 24.01
CA THR A 2 22.38 -76.93 22.84
C THR A 2 22.64 -75.47 23.20
N LEU A 3 23.61 -74.83 22.53
CA LEU A 3 23.95 -73.43 22.74
C LEU A 3 22.96 -72.56 21.95
N ARG A 4 22.09 -71.82 22.65
CA ARG A 4 21.21 -70.79 22.07
C ARG A 4 22.03 -69.50 21.87
N VAL A 5 22.14 -69.04 20.63
CA VAL A 5 22.63 -67.70 20.30
C VAL A 5 21.41 -66.83 20.04
N SER A 6 21.15 -65.86 20.93
CA SER A 6 20.15 -64.81 20.70
C SER A 6 20.73 -63.75 19.77
N LEU A 7 20.10 -63.56 18.62
CA LEU A 7 20.39 -62.48 17.68
C LEU A 7 19.53 -61.26 18.06
N THR A 8 20.13 -60.26 18.70
CA THR A 8 19.45 -58.99 19.00
C THR A 8 19.52 -58.10 17.75
N LEU A 9 18.38 -57.91 17.07
CA LEU A 9 18.23 -56.97 15.96
C LEU A 9 18.17 -55.55 16.52
N ILE A 10 19.21 -54.74 16.29
CA ILE A 10 19.20 -53.31 16.63
C ILE A 10 18.60 -52.56 15.44
N PHE A 11 17.38 -52.05 15.59
CA PHE A 11 16.78 -51.11 14.66
C PHE A 11 17.53 -49.77 14.77
N PHE A 12 18.33 -49.44 13.75
CA PHE A 12 18.86 -48.10 13.58
C PHE A 12 17.75 -47.22 12.98
N THR A 13 17.07 -46.47 13.83
CA THR A 13 16.23 -45.35 13.40
C THR A 13 17.16 -44.29 12.81
N CYS A 14 17.26 -44.23 11.48
CA CYS A 14 17.87 -43.08 10.81
C CYS A 14 16.95 -41.87 11.05
N PHE A 15 17.29 -41.05 12.03
CA PHE A 15 16.87 -39.66 12.02
C PHE A 15 17.51 -39.03 10.79
N ALA A 16 16.71 -38.80 9.74
CA ALA A 16 17.09 -37.95 8.64
C ALA A 16 17.31 -36.53 9.20
N LEU A 17 18.57 -36.22 9.52
CA LEU A 17 19.03 -34.86 9.76
C LEU A 17 18.67 -34.07 8.49
N SER A 18 17.70 -33.16 8.61
CA SER A 18 17.49 -32.14 7.58
C SER A 18 18.82 -31.42 7.39
N PRO A 19 19.30 -31.23 6.14
CA PRO A 19 20.58 -30.60 5.91
C PRO A 19 20.55 -29.19 6.52
N SER A 20 21.28 -29.01 7.61
CA SER A 20 21.59 -27.70 8.16
C SER A 20 22.43 -26.99 7.11
N HIS A 21 21.78 -26.21 6.25
CA HIS A 21 22.50 -25.31 5.36
C HIS A 21 23.30 -24.37 6.27
N SER A 22 24.63 -24.49 6.23
CA SER A 22 25.49 -23.59 6.99
C SER A 22 25.23 -22.18 6.50
N LEU A 23 24.80 -21.29 7.40
CA LEU A 23 24.61 -19.89 7.05
C LEU A 23 25.96 -19.28 6.67
N GLU A 24 26.05 -18.75 5.46
CA GLU A 24 27.23 -18.04 4.98
C GLU A 24 27.03 -16.54 5.16
N SER A 25 28.00 -15.87 5.79
CA SER A 25 27.95 -14.42 5.98
C SER A 25 27.86 -13.70 4.63
N GLY A 26 26.92 -12.75 4.52
CA GLY A 26 26.69 -11.98 3.30
C GLY A 26 25.84 -12.66 2.23
N LYS A 27 25.43 -13.92 2.42
CA LYS A 27 24.46 -14.58 1.53
C LYS A 27 23.04 -14.48 2.07
N LYS A 28 22.06 -14.48 1.17
CA LYS A 28 20.64 -14.55 1.51
C LYS A 28 20.39 -15.82 2.34
N ILE A 29 19.69 -15.68 3.46
CA ILE A 29 19.27 -16.81 4.29
C ILE A 29 18.17 -17.55 3.54
N PRO A 30 18.31 -18.85 3.26
CA PRO A 30 17.26 -19.62 2.60
C PRO A 30 16.04 -19.71 3.50
N VAL A 31 14.84 -19.74 2.91
CA VAL A 31 13.61 -19.88 3.67
C VAL A 31 13.53 -21.28 4.28
N GLY A 32 13.39 -21.36 5.60
CA GLY A 32 13.42 -22.61 6.36
C GLY A 32 12.12 -23.44 6.35
N THR A 33 11.13 -23.08 5.53
CA THR A 33 9.88 -23.85 5.38
C THR A 33 10.08 -25.03 4.45
N GLU A 34 9.31 -26.12 4.62
CA GLU A 34 9.37 -27.31 3.76
C GLU A 34 9.19 -27.02 2.26
N THR A 35 8.38 -26.02 1.92
CA THR A 35 8.11 -25.61 0.53
C THR A 35 9.12 -24.58 -0.01
N GLY A 36 10.07 -24.12 0.82
CA GLY A 36 10.97 -23.01 0.50
C GLY A 36 10.28 -21.64 0.33
N ARG A 37 9.02 -21.50 0.77
CA ARG A 37 8.20 -20.28 0.61
C ARG A 37 8.10 -19.51 1.92
N GLY A 38 8.36 -18.21 1.86
CA GLY A 38 8.28 -17.32 3.02
C GLY A 38 7.27 -16.18 2.81
N PRO A 39 7.09 -15.30 3.80
CA PRO A 39 6.44 -14.02 3.59
C PRO A 39 7.07 -13.28 2.41
N LEU A 40 6.28 -12.45 1.72
CA LEU A 40 6.80 -11.64 0.61
C LEU A 40 7.96 -10.76 1.09
N ALA A 41 9.18 -11.13 0.68
CA ALA A 41 10.37 -10.35 0.93
C ALA A 41 10.48 -9.26 -0.13
N THR A 42 10.62 -8.02 0.32
CA THR A 42 10.77 -6.85 -0.54
C THR A 42 12.15 -6.23 -0.34
N TYR A 43 12.54 -5.32 -1.23
CA TYR A 43 13.83 -4.62 -1.12
C TYR A 43 13.87 -3.55 0.00
N GLY A 44 12.94 -3.55 0.96
CA GLY A 44 13.00 -2.61 2.06
C GLY A 44 12.13 -2.93 3.27
N VAL A 45 12.45 -2.25 4.39
CA VAL A 45 11.71 -2.38 5.66
C VAL A 45 10.35 -1.70 5.58
N VAL A 46 10.27 -0.58 4.85
CA VAL A 46 9.03 0.14 4.60
C VAL A 46 8.68 0.02 3.14
N THR A 47 7.65 -0.76 2.87
CA THR A 47 7.07 -0.93 1.54
C THR A 47 5.59 -0.64 1.54
N GLU A 48 5.14 -0.18 0.39
CA GLU A 48 3.75 0.21 0.19
C GLU A 48 3.28 -0.39 -1.13
N PRO A 49 2.18 -1.15 -1.14
CA PRO A 49 1.57 -1.56 -2.39
C PRO A 49 1.03 -0.31 -3.09
N MET A 50 1.28 -0.21 -4.39
CA MET A 50 0.81 0.90 -5.21
C MET A 50 -0.41 0.50 -6.03
N GLY A 51 -0.69 -0.79 -6.17
CA GLY A 51 -1.75 -1.29 -7.04
C GLY A 51 -1.45 -2.68 -7.56
N CYS A 52 -2.35 -3.24 -8.36
CA CYS A 52 -2.14 -4.50 -9.03
C CYS A 52 -2.71 -4.48 -10.46
N ALA A 53 -2.11 -5.27 -11.35
CA ALA A 53 -2.58 -5.39 -12.73
C ALA A 53 -2.21 -6.74 -13.32
N ARG A 54 -2.99 -7.19 -14.30
CA ARG A 54 -2.72 -8.40 -15.08
C ARG A 54 -1.70 -8.08 -16.17
N ILE A 55 -0.41 -8.34 -15.89
CA ILE A 55 0.71 -8.10 -16.81
C ILE A 55 1.32 -9.42 -17.27
N SER A 56 1.83 -10.23 -16.34
CA SER A 56 2.47 -11.52 -16.65
C SER A 56 1.47 -12.64 -16.92
N ASP A 57 0.26 -12.53 -16.36
CA ASP A 57 -0.84 -13.47 -16.51
C ASP A 57 -2.14 -12.69 -16.80
N ALA A 58 -3.03 -13.25 -17.64
CA ALA A 58 -4.28 -12.62 -18.05
C ALA A 58 -5.45 -12.84 -17.08
N THR A 59 -5.26 -13.66 -16.06
CA THR A 59 -6.26 -14.04 -15.05
C THR A 59 -5.91 -13.51 -13.67
N GLU A 60 -4.62 -13.49 -13.32
CA GLU A 60 -4.13 -13.10 -12.00
C GLU A 60 -3.31 -11.81 -12.04
N CYS A 61 -3.38 -11.02 -10.96
CA CYS A 61 -2.72 -9.73 -10.91
C CYS A 61 -1.29 -9.82 -10.36
N ASP A 62 -0.36 -9.20 -11.07
CA ASP A 62 0.95 -8.85 -10.54
C ASP A 62 0.81 -7.67 -9.57
N LEU A 63 1.71 -7.58 -8.60
CA LEU A 63 1.68 -6.57 -7.55
C LEU A 63 2.73 -5.49 -7.77
N PHE A 64 2.31 -4.22 -7.81
CA PHE A 64 3.22 -3.08 -7.82
C PHE A 64 3.52 -2.65 -6.39
N MET A 65 4.79 -2.54 -6.05
CA MET A 65 5.26 -2.20 -4.71
C MET A 65 6.27 -1.07 -4.79
N ARG A 66 6.09 -0.07 -3.93
CA ARG A 66 7.06 0.99 -3.71
C ARG A 66 7.90 0.66 -2.48
N THR A 67 9.21 0.79 -2.60
CA THR A 67 10.12 0.82 -1.46
C THR A 67 10.58 2.26 -1.22
N THR A 68 10.48 2.71 0.03
CA THR A 68 10.82 4.10 0.40
C THR A 68 12.29 4.19 0.83
N ARG A 69 12.76 5.39 1.22
CA ARG A 69 14.15 5.67 1.64
C ARG A 69 14.73 4.79 2.77
N PHE A 70 13.92 3.95 3.40
CA PHE A 70 14.32 3.00 4.44
C PHE A 70 14.49 1.57 3.91
N GLY A 71 14.56 1.40 2.58
CA GLY A 71 14.87 0.13 1.93
C GLY A 71 16.35 -0.04 1.60
N GLU A 72 16.76 -1.29 1.39
CA GLU A 72 18.06 -1.64 0.80
C GLU A 72 18.13 -1.10 -0.64
N GLU A 73 17.06 -1.32 -1.41
CA GLU A 73 16.83 -0.64 -2.68
C GLU A 73 15.57 0.20 -2.60
N THR A 74 15.66 1.45 -3.05
CA THR A 74 14.54 2.37 -3.23
C THR A 74 13.98 2.21 -4.64
N GLY A 75 12.67 2.35 -4.84
CA GLY A 75 12.10 2.27 -6.19
C GLY A 75 10.66 1.81 -6.25
N LEU A 76 10.22 1.59 -7.49
CA LEU A 76 9.00 0.90 -7.83
C LEU A 76 9.36 -0.46 -8.42
N PHE A 77 8.66 -1.50 -7.98
CA PHE A 77 8.94 -2.88 -8.36
C PHE A 77 7.65 -3.61 -8.74
N LEU A 78 7.71 -4.45 -9.76
CA LEU A 78 6.65 -5.36 -10.18
C LEU A 78 6.97 -6.76 -9.67
N TYR A 79 6.08 -7.30 -8.85
CA TYR A 79 6.15 -8.66 -8.34
C TYR A 79 5.18 -9.54 -9.14
N PRO A 80 5.68 -10.40 -10.05
CA PRO A 80 4.82 -11.21 -10.89
C PRO A 80 4.10 -12.27 -10.05
N PHE A 81 2.82 -12.46 -10.30
CA PHE A 81 2.08 -13.58 -9.74
C PHE A 81 2.68 -14.91 -10.23
N GLN A 82 2.77 -15.90 -9.34
CA GLN A 82 3.25 -17.23 -9.69
C GLN A 82 2.20 -18.31 -9.45
N ASN A 83 1.54 -18.29 -8.27
CA ASN A 83 0.54 -19.28 -7.91
C ASN A 83 -0.24 -18.84 -6.66
N ARG A 84 -1.16 -19.68 -6.19
CA ARG A 84 -1.78 -19.58 -4.87
C ARG A 84 -1.40 -20.74 -3.97
N THR A 85 -1.51 -20.56 -2.65
CA THR A 85 -1.53 -21.67 -1.69
C THR A 85 -2.85 -22.44 -1.79
N GLU A 86 -2.98 -23.58 -1.12
CA GLU A 86 -4.23 -24.34 -1.05
C GLU A 86 -5.38 -23.50 -0.43
N GLU A 87 -5.05 -22.57 0.47
CA GLU A 87 -5.98 -21.62 1.09
C GLU A 87 -6.26 -20.39 0.22
N GLY A 88 -5.69 -20.32 -0.99
CA GLY A 88 -5.91 -19.23 -1.94
C GLY A 88 -5.01 -18.00 -1.75
N THR A 89 -4.00 -18.05 -0.87
CA THR A 89 -3.08 -16.91 -0.66
C THR A 89 -2.17 -16.73 -1.88
N PRO A 90 -2.07 -15.52 -2.48
CA PRO A 90 -1.22 -15.31 -3.64
C PRO A 90 0.27 -15.43 -3.31
N ILE A 91 1.02 -16.02 -4.23
CA ILE A 91 2.46 -16.21 -4.19
C ILE A 91 3.06 -15.41 -5.35
N PHE A 92 4.03 -14.56 -5.03
CA PHE A 92 4.71 -13.73 -6.00
C PHE A 92 6.16 -14.14 -6.19
N GLY A 93 6.67 -13.92 -7.40
CA GLY A 93 8.07 -14.14 -7.74
C GLY A 93 8.99 -13.01 -7.31
N GLU A 94 10.23 -13.05 -7.82
CA GLU A 94 11.20 -11.98 -7.62
C GLU A 94 10.74 -10.67 -8.27
N GLY A 95 10.86 -9.58 -7.52
CA GLY A 95 10.45 -8.26 -7.97
C GLY A 95 11.39 -7.70 -9.03
N ALA A 96 10.84 -7.14 -10.11
CA ALA A 96 11.60 -6.45 -11.13
C ALA A 96 11.41 -4.93 -11.00
N ARG A 97 12.51 -4.17 -11.02
CA ARG A 97 12.46 -2.71 -10.93
C ARG A 97 11.76 -2.11 -12.16
N ILE A 98 10.95 -1.08 -11.93
CA ILE A 98 10.23 -0.31 -12.94
C ILE A 98 10.81 1.10 -13.00
N SER A 99 11.05 1.60 -14.21
CA SER A 99 11.50 2.98 -14.42
C SER A 99 10.32 3.96 -14.33
N HIS A 100 10.54 5.18 -13.85
CA HIS A 100 9.49 6.19 -13.68
C HIS A 100 10.04 7.62 -13.89
N PRO A 101 9.19 8.63 -14.16
CA PRO A 101 9.64 9.95 -14.63
C PRO A 101 10.09 10.91 -13.53
N PHE A 102 9.96 10.55 -12.25
CA PHE A 102 10.11 11.49 -11.13
C PHE A 102 11.55 11.89 -10.76
N GLY A 103 12.58 11.32 -11.39
CA GLY A 103 14.00 11.63 -11.13
C GLY A 103 14.53 11.17 -9.75
N ASP A 104 13.64 10.98 -8.77
CA ASP A 104 13.95 10.40 -7.47
C ASP A 104 14.16 8.89 -7.55
N ALA A 105 14.78 8.32 -6.52
CA ALA A 105 15.00 6.88 -6.46
C ALA A 105 13.71 6.07 -6.17
N SER A 106 12.65 6.71 -5.68
CA SER A 106 11.32 6.13 -5.39
C SER A 106 10.25 7.13 -5.85
N PRO A 107 9.15 6.68 -6.49
CA PRO A 107 8.11 7.61 -6.95
C PRO A 107 7.39 8.26 -5.75
N PRO A 108 6.75 9.42 -5.94
CA PRO A 108 5.96 10.03 -4.89
C PRO A 108 4.70 9.21 -4.57
N SER A 109 3.89 9.64 -3.59
CA SER A 109 2.67 8.89 -3.23
C SER A 109 1.70 8.83 -4.41
N GLY A 110 1.04 7.70 -4.61
CA GLY A 110 0.18 7.49 -5.77
C GLY A 110 -0.51 6.14 -5.74
N THR A 111 -1.26 5.86 -6.80
CA THR A 111 -1.93 4.57 -7.05
C THR A 111 -1.75 4.16 -8.51
N LEU A 112 -1.75 2.85 -8.74
CA LEU A 112 -1.71 2.20 -10.04
C LEU A 112 -2.98 1.35 -10.19
N LEU A 113 -3.71 1.55 -11.27
CA LEU A 113 -4.90 0.78 -11.57
C LEU A 113 -4.95 0.35 -13.03
N GLN A 114 -5.49 -0.84 -13.26
CA GLN A 114 -5.75 -1.37 -14.60
C GLN A 114 -7.21 -1.13 -14.98
N LEU A 115 -7.44 -0.51 -16.15
CA LEU A 115 -8.77 -0.38 -16.74
C LEU A 115 -9.17 -1.66 -17.49
N GLU A 116 -10.43 -1.72 -17.92
CA GLU A 116 -10.98 -2.89 -18.64
C GLU A 116 -10.29 -3.13 -20.00
N ASP A 117 -9.75 -2.08 -20.62
CA ASP A 117 -8.95 -2.17 -21.85
C ASP A 117 -7.56 -2.76 -21.64
N GLY A 118 -7.18 -3.05 -20.39
CA GLY A 118 -5.89 -3.58 -20.00
C GLY A 118 -4.82 -2.53 -19.72
N THR A 119 -5.10 -1.25 -20.01
CA THR A 119 -4.18 -0.14 -19.78
C THR A 119 -3.97 0.07 -18.29
N VAL A 120 -2.71 0.19 -17.86
CA VAL A 120 -2.35 0.47 -16.46
C VAL A 120 -2.01 1.94 -16.29
N HIS A 121 -2.86 2.65 -15.56
CA HIS A 121 -2.76 4.06 -15.24
C HIS A 121 -2.11 4.24 -13.86
N GLY A 122 -1.13 5.11 -13.78
CA GLY A 122 -0.56 5.59 -12.51
C GLY A 122 -0.93 7.04 -12.27
N LEU A 123 -1.44 7.36 -11.08
CA LEU A 123 -1.68 8.73 -10.64
C LEU A 123 -0.81 9.02 -9.42
N TRP A 124 -0.12 10.15 -9.43
CA TRP A 124 0.96 10.45 -8.50
C TRP A 124 0.86 11.88 -7.98
N LEU A 125 1.12 12.09 -6.68
CA LEU A 125 1.12 13.41 -6.05
C LEU A 125 2.51 14.05 -6.10
N GLN A 126 2.67 15.11 -6.87
CA GLN A 126 3.87 15.95 -6.84
C GLN A 126 3.51 17.31 -6.25
N GLY A 127 3.60 17.42 -4.91
CA GLY A 127 3.17 18.61 -4.19
C GLY A 127 1.66 18.81 -4.25
N SER A 128 1.21 19.72 -5.13
CA SER A 128 -0.21 20.00 -5.39
C SER A 128 -0.61 19.66 -6.83
N GLU A 129 0.22 18.91 -7.55
CA GLU A 129 -0.11 18.40 -8.87
C GLU A 129 -0.41 16.90 -8.80
N VAL A 130 -1.36 16.46 -9.61
CA VAL A 130 -1.57 15.06 -9.93
C VAL A 130 -0.93 14.78 -11.29
N VAL A 131 0.11 13.95 -11.28
CA VAL A 131 0.80 13.49 -12.49
C VAL A 131 0.20 12.16 -12.92
N HIS A 132 -0.14 12.05 -14.20
CA HIS A 132 -0.68 10.84 -14.80
C HIS A 132 0.39 10.16 -15.66
N THR A 133 0.53 8.85 -15.45
CA THR A 133 1.44 7.99 -16.21
C THR A 133 0.73 6.77 -16.79
N ILE A 134 1.26 6.22 -17.88
CA ILE A 134 0.89 4.90 -18.40
C ILE A 134 2.07 3.96 -18.28
N PHE A 135 1.80 2.73 -17.85
CA PHE A 135 2.80 1.66 -17.79
C PHE A 135 2.96 0.97 -19.15
N SER A 136 4.20 0.79 -19.57
CA SER A 136 4.60 -0.07 -20.69
C SER A 136 5.24 -1.34 -20.14
N ALA A 137 4.63 -2.50 -20.42
CA ALA A 137 5.17 -3.81 -20.06
C ALA A 137 6.44 -4.15 -20.87
N GLU A 138 6.50 -3.71 -22.13
CA GLU A 138 7.66 -3.90 -23.01
C GLU A 138 8.91 -3.22 -22.45
N ASP A 139 8.76 -1.96 -22.02
CA ASP A 139 9.87 -1.15 -21.52
C ASP A 139 10.06 -1.24 -20.00
N ARG A 140 9.15 -1.91 -19.30
CA ARG A 140 9.02 -1.92 -17.84
C ARG A 140 9.17 -0.51 -17.25
N SER A 141 8.35 0.41 -17.78
CA SER A 141 8.45 1.83 -17.41
C SER A 141 7.08 2.50 -17.33
N LEU A 142 6.99 3.50 -16.46
CA LEU A 142 5.91 4.46 -16.43
C LEU A 142 6.33 5.71 -17.20
N ARG A 143 5.48 6.14 -18.13
CA ARG A 143 5.68 7.38 -18.90
C ARG A 143 4.62 8.38 -18.51
N GLU A 144 5.03 9.60 -18.17
CA GLU A 144 4.11 10.71 -17.94
C GLU A 144 3.39 11.07 -19.24
N ILE A 145 2.07 11.22 -19.15
CA ILE A 145 1.23 11.64 -20.28
C ILE A 145 0.34 12.83 -19.95
N GLY A 146 0.27 13.26 -18.68
CA GLY A 146 -0.55 14.37 -18.26
C GLY A 146 -0.26 14.81 -16.84
N ARG A 147 -0.74 16.01 -16.51
CA ARG A 147 -0.56 16.65 -15.21
C ARG A 147 -1.65 17.68 -14.99
N ALA A 148 -2.21 17.71 -13.78
CA ALA A 148 -3.22 18.68 -13.39
C ALA A 148 -2.94 19.25 -12.00
N GLN A 149 -3.04 20.57 -11.88
CA GLN A 149 -2.96 21.28 -10.60
C GLN A 149 -4.26 21.08 -9.81
N VAL A 150 -4.18 20.58 -8.58
CA VAL A 150 -5.33 20.50 -7.67
C VAL A 150 -5.56 21.85 -6.98
N GLU A 151 -6.82 22.25 -6.90
CA GLU A 151 -7.27 23.47 -6.21
C GLU A 151 -8.27 23.12 -5.11
N GLY A 152 -8.54 24.05 -4.18
CA GLY A 152 -9.57 23.90 -3.15
C GLY A 152 -9.16 23.10 -1.91
N LEU A 153 -7.96 22.49 -1.90
CA LEU A 153 -7.43 21.85 -0.70
C LEU A 153 -6.87 22.90 0.27
N PRO A 154 -7.11 22.77 1.59
CA PRO A 154 -6.58 23.73 2.57
C PRO A 154 -5.07 23.58 2.77
N ARG A 155 -4.49 22.42 2.42
CA ARG A 155 -3.08 22.04 2.54
C ARG A 155 -2.74 20.99 1.47
N ASN A 156 -1.45 20.77 1.22
CA ASN A 156 -1.02 19.71 0.32
C ASN A 156 -1.51 18.33 0.80
N PRO A 157 -2.04 17.51 -0.11
CA PRO A 157 -2.45 16.15 0.22
C PRO A 157 -1.23 15.25 0.40
N ARG A 158 -1.39 14.14 1.13
CA ARG A 158 -0.30 13.17 1.35
C ARG A 158 -0.41 11.96 0.44
N ASN A 159 -1.61 11.47 0.21
CA ASN A 159 -1.94 10.35 -0.65
C ASN A 159 -3.13 10.69 -1.53
N LEU A 160 -3.27 9.92 -2.61
CA LEU A 160 -4.43 9.96 -3.46
C LEU A 160 -4.93 8.55 -3.75
N ALA A 161 -6.20 8.45 -4.11
CA ALA A 161 -6.78 7.30 -4.78
C ALA A 161 -7.68 7.79 -5.91
N ALA A 162 -7.86 7.00 -6.97
CA ALA A 162 -8.58 7.45 -8.15
C ALA A 162 -9.55 6.39 -8.65
N VAL A 163 -10.73 6.85 -9.09
CA VAL A 163 -11.81 6.01 -9.59
C VAL A 163 -12.19 6.49 -10.99
N PRO A 164 -12.14 5.63 -12.02
CA PRO A 164 -12.66 5.97 -13.34
C PRO A 164 -14.19 6.03 -13.30
N MET A 165 -14.75 7.02 -13.98
CA MET A 165 -16.20 7.26 -14.07
C MET A 165 -16.74 6.81 -15.43
N ALA A 166 -18.03 6.50 -15.48
CA ALA A 166 -18.69 6.02 -16.71
C ALA A 166 -18.70 7.06 -17.86
N ASP A 167 -18.57 8.36 -17.54
CA ASP A 167 -18.45 9.44 -18.50
C ASP A 167 -17.01 9.69 -18.99
N GLY A 168 -16.07 8.80 -18.63
CA GLY A 168 -14.65 8.90 -18.96
C GLY A 168 -13.86 9.85 -18.05
N THR A 169 -14.52 10.61 -17.19
CA THR A 169 -13.82 11.42 -16.17
C THR A 169 -13.30 10.53 -15.05
N TRP A 170 -12.57 11.14 -14.12
CA TRP A 170 -12.06 10.45 -12.94
C TRP A 170 -12.52 11.17 -11.69
N ARG A 171 -12.76 10.43 -10.62
CA ARG A 171 -12.82 11.01 -9.27
C ARG A 171 -11.53 10.70 -8.54
N VAL A 172 -10.84 11.75 -8.10
CA VAL A 172 -9.64 11.62 -7.29
C VAL A 172 -9.97 12.01 -5.86
N ALA A 173 -9.68 11.11 -4.92
CA ALA A 173 -9.76 11.33 -3.48
C ALA A 173 -8.36 11.65 -2.93
N PHE A 174 -8.30 12.54 -1.95
CA PHE A 174 -7.08 12.99 -1.31
C PHE A 174 -7.24 12.94 0.20
N ASP A 175 -6.22 12.48 0.92
CA ASP A 175 -6.17 12.74 2.36
C ASP A 175 -5.45 14.04 2.66
N VAL A 176 -6.06 14.84 3.53
CA VAL A 176 -5.52 16.13 3.94
C VAL A 176 -5.54 16.22 5.46
N SER A 177 -4.36 16.45 6.03
CA SER A 177 -4.20 16.65 7.48
C SER A 177 -4.95 17.91 7.96
N ASP A 178 -5.40 17.89 9.20
CA ASP A 178 -5.95 19.03 9.96
C ASP A 178 -4.92 20.14 10.27
N GLY A 179 -3.63 19.90 9.95
CA GLY A 179 -2.55 20.87 10.13
C GLY A 179 -1.98 20.90 11.54
N VAL A 180 -2.48 20.04 12.43
CA VAL A 180 -1.90 19.87 13.76
C VAL A 180 -0.51 19.26 13.62
N ARG A 181 0.46 19.87 14.30
CA ARG A 181 1.86 19.44 14.24
C ARG A 181 2.10 18.28 15.21
N TYR A 182 2.63 17.17 14.68
CA TYR A 182 3.06 16.04 15.51
C TYR A 182 4.14 16.45 16.52
N ARG A 183 5.14 17.22 16.07
CA ARG A 183 6.28 17.62 16.89
C ARG A 183 5.93 18.70 17.94
N PRO A 184 6.68 18.75 19.05
CA PRO A 184 6.59 19.84 20.01
C PRO A 184 6.82 21.22 19.35
N PRO A 185 6.29 22.31 19.95
CA PRO A 185 6.34 23.65 19.37
C PRO A 185 7.75 24.20 19.10
N ASP A 186 8.72 23.80 19.93
CA ASP A 186 10.07 24.37 19.94
C ASP A 186 11.00 23.78 18.87
N ASP A 187 10.52 22.85 18.02
CA ASP A 187 11.13 22.21 16.83
C ASP A 187 12.65 22.28 16.66
N VAL A 188 13.38 21.96 17.72
CA VAL A 188 14.75 21.49 17.60
C VAL A 188 14.71 20.06 17.04
N GLY A 189 15.67 19.72 16.18
CA GLY A 189 15.70 18.42 15.52
C GLY A 189 15.72 17.27 16.54
N SER A 190 15.20 16.09 16.19
CA SER A 190 15.12 14.95 17.14
C SER A 190 16.48 14.41 17.63
N ARG A 191 17.58 14.95 17.11
CA ARG A 191 18.97 14.65 17.50
C ARG A 191 19.62 15.81 18.24
N ASP A 192 18.91 16.91 18.43
CA ASP A 192 19.38 18.08 19.14
C ASP A 192 19.39 17.82 20.66
N PRO A 193 20.43 18.21 21.41
CA PRO A 193 20.45 18.10 22.87
C PRO A 193 19.29 18.81 23.57
N GLU A 194 18.73 19.87 22.97
CA GLU A 194 17.57 20.59 23.49
C GLU A 194 16.24 19.89 23.17
N TYR A 195 16.26 18.80 22.40
CA TYR A 195 15.06 18.05 22.05
C TYR A 195 14.41 17.44 23.28
N ASN A 196 13.36 18.13 23.74
CA ASN A 196 12.58 17.71 24.89
C ASN A 196 11.14 17.33 24.47
N PRO A 197 10.91 16.07 24.05
CA PRO A 197 9.63 15.61 23.54
C PRO A 197 8.53 15.45 24.59
N TYR A 198 8.91 15.26 25.86
CA TYR A 198 7.99 14.98 26.95
C TYR A 198 8.03 16.09 28.00
N ASP A 199 6.90 16.38 28.64
CA ASP A 199 6.89 17.29 29.78
C ASP A 199 7.40 16.61 31.06
N GLY A 200 7.48 17.35 32.17
CA GLY A 200 7.91 16.81 33.46
C GLY A 200 7.01 15.71 34.04
N ARG A 201 5.87 15.41 33.40
CA ARG A 201 4.94 14.31 33.75
C ARG A 201 5.09 13.12 32.80
N GLY A 202 5.98 13.21 31.80
CA GLY A 202 6.17 12.17 30.77
C GLY A 202 5.15 12.21 29.64
N ILE A 203 4.38 13.30 29.48
CA ILE A 203 3.36 13.42 28.44
C ILE A 203 4.00 14.01 27.17
N TRP A 204 3.70 13.40 26.01
CA TRP A 204 4.14 13.90 24.71
C TRP A 204 3.66 15.35 24.51
N ARG A 205 4.61 16.27 24.26
CA ARG A 205 4.34 17.71 24.14
C ARG A 205 3.81 18.13 22.76
N GLY A 206 3.94 17.25 21.77
CA GLY A 206 3.33 17.45 20.47
C GLY A 206 1.86 17.02 20.46
N LYS A 207 1.26 16.95 19.27
CA LYS A 207 -0.17 16.61 19.13
C LYS A 207 -0.38 15.62 18.00
N LEU A 208 -1.22 14.61 18.21
CA LEU A 208 -1.62 13.72 17.12
C LEU A 208 -2.49 14.51 16.14
N SER A 209 -2.04 14.57 14.89
CA SER A 209 -2.85 15.13 13.80
C SER A 209 -4.02 14.22 13.50
N ALA A 210 -5.00 14.72 12.75
CA ALA A 210 -5.96 13.88 12.08
C ALA A 210 -6.04 14.24 10.59
N ALA A 211 -6.69 13.40 9.80
CA ALA A 211 -6.94 13.66 8.39
C ALA A 211 -8.40 13.42 8.02
N GLY A 212 -8.88 14.18 7.05
CA GLY A 212 -10.15 13.95 6.36
C GLY A 212 -9.93 13.72 4.88
N LEU A 213 -10.97 13.28 4.18
CA LEU A 213 -10.94 13.04 2.74
C LEU A 213 -11.56 14.18 1.96
N TYR A 214 -10.87 14.60 0.92
CA TYR A 214 -11.33 15.56 -0.08
C TYR A 214 -11.43 14.83 -1.42
N ALA A 215 -12.28 15.32 -2.32
CA ALA A 215 -12.29 14.79 -3.68
C ALA A 215 -12.58 15.85 -4.73
N ALA A 216 -12.06 15.62 -5.93
CA ALA A 216 -12.29 16.46 -7.11
C ALA A 216 -12.48 15.59 -8.36
N PRO A 217 -13.35 16.00 -9.30
CA PRO A 217 -13.43 15.40 -10.62
C PRO A 217 -12.26 15.86 -11.50
N LEU A 218 -11.55 14.91 -12.11
CA LEU A 218 -10.44 15.11 -13.05
C LEU A 218 -10.93 14.78 -14.47
N SER A 219 -10.50 15.58 -15.45
CA SER A 219 -10.89 15.39 -16.85
C SER A 219 -10.38 14.05 -17.43
N ALA A 220 -11.06 13.55 -18.45
CA ALA A 220 -10.72 12.29 -19.11
C ALA A 220 -9.31 12.29 -19.76
N ASP A 221 -8.83 13.46 -20.17
CA ASP A 221 -7.49 13.68 -20.74
C ASP A 221 -6.44 14.05 -19.67
N PHE A 222 -6.81 14.03 -18.39
CA PHE A 222 -5.95 14.33 -17.24
C PHE A 222 -5.30 15.73 -17.27
N SER A 223 -5.82 16.64 -18.09
CA SER A 223 -5.25 17.99 -18.25
C SER A 223 -5.69 18.97 -17.14
N LYS A 224 -6.83 18.73 -16.49
CA LYS A 224 -7.36 19.63 -15.46
C LYS A 224 -8.39 19.00 -14.53
N PHE A 225 -8.50 19.52 -13.31
CA PHE A 225 -9.66 19.28 -12.47
C PHE A 225 -10.85 20.10 -12.95
N LEU A 226 -12.04 19.48 -13.00
CA LEU A 226 -13.27 20.10 -13.48
C LEU A 226 -13.96 20.96 -12.41
N LYS A 227 -13.63 20.73 -11.14
CA LYS A 227 -14.06 21.51 -9.98
C LYS A 227 -12.96 21.52 -8.92
N PRO A 228 -12.88 22.55 -8.05
CA PRO A 228 -12.04 22.51 -6.87
C PRO A 228 -12.36 21.30 -5.99
N ALA A 229 -11.35 20.77 -5.31
CA ALA A 229 -11.54 19.72 -4.33
C ALA A 229 -12.37 20.23 -3.15
N SER A 230 -13.26 19.38 -2.66
CA SER A 230 -14.10 19.66 -1.50
C SER A 230 -14.03 18.52 -0.50
N LEU A 231 -14.22 18.83 0.79
CA LEU A 231 -14.32 17.82 1.84
C LEU A 231 -15.48 16.87 1.53
N ILE A 232 -15.21 15.57 1.51
CA ILE A 232 -16.20 14.53 1.31
C ILE A 232 -16.42 13.68 2.56
N SER A 233 -15.49 13.64 3.52
CA SER A 233 -15.73 12.96 4.80
C SER A 233 -16.65 13.77 5.73
N GLN A 234 -17.10 13.17 6.84
CA GLN A 234 -17.89 13.86 7.89
C GLN A 234 -17.16 15.01 8.53
N THR A 235 -15.87 14.83 8.76
CA THR A 235 -15.04 15.83 9.39
C THR A 235 -13.68 15.88 8.72
N THR A 236 -12.88 16.88 9.09
CA THR A 236 -11.45 16.92 8.79
C THR A 236 -10.63 16.03 9.73
N GLN A 237 -11.27 15.31 10.66
CA GLN A 237 -10.66 14.54 11.74
C GLN A 237 -11.22 13.10 11.76
N GLU A 238 -11.14 12.40 10.63
CA GLU A 238 -11.65 11.03 10.50
C GLU A 238 -10.66 9.99 11.03
N VAL A 239 -9.39 10.15 10.65
CA VAL A 239 -8.33 9.18 10.93
C VAL A 239 -7.23 9.86 11.73
N LEU A 240 -6.95 9.28 12.90
CA LEU A 240 -5.94 9.78 13.81
C LEU A 240 -4.54 9.47 13.27
N ASP A 241 -3.67 10.47 13.34
CA ASP A 241 -2.30 10.45 12.86
C ASP A 241 -2.15 10.20 11.35
N SER A 242 -3.17 10.60 10.58
CA SER A 242 -3.26 10.58 9.11
C SER A 242 -3.33 9.18 8.47
N TYR A 243 -3.69 9.16 7.19
CA TYR A 243 -3.60 7.97 6.36
C TYR A 243 -2.14 7.71 5.94
N CYS A 244 -1.78 6.44 5.83
CA CYS A 244 -0.50 6.00 5.28
C CYS A 244 -0.59 5.69 3.79
N HIS A 245 -1.74 5.25 3.31
CA HIS A 245 -2.03 5.04 1.89
C HIS A 245 -3.54 5.10 1.65
N LEU A 246 -3.92 5.50 0.44
CA LEU A 246 -5.28 5.41 -0.06
C LEU A 246 -5.27 4.57 -1.33
N ASP A 247 -6.27 3.70 -1.47
CA ASP A 247 -6.51 2.99 -2.71
C ASP A 247 -8.00 3.00 -3.05
N ALA A 248 -8.35 2.76 -4.31
CA ALA A 248 -9.73 2.71 -4.74
C ALA A 248 -10.02 1.50 -5.62
N GLY A 249 -11.21 0.94 -5.44
CA GLY A 249 -11.60 -0.29 -6.11
C GLY A 249 -13.04 -0.64 -5.80
N ARG A 250 -13.41 -1.89 -6.05
CA ARG A 250 -14.75 -2.40 -5.78
C ARG A 250 -14.65 -3.60 -4.85
N LEU A 251 -15.49 -3.61 -3.82
CA LEU A 251 -15.57 -4.75 -2.88
C LEU A 251 -16.26 -5.97 -3.51
N THR A 252 -17.07 -5.76 -4.54
CA THR A 252 -17.72 -6.82 -5.32
C THR A 252 -17.69 -6.46 -6.80
N ARG A 253 -17.75 -7.45 -7.69
CA ARG A 253 -17.64 -7.27 -9.15
C ARG A 253 -18.57 -6.17 -9.71
N ASN A 254 -19.79 -6.09 -9.19
CA ASN A 254 -20.81 -5.13 -9.63
C ASN A 254 -21.10 -4.03 -8.60
N GLY A 255 -20.34 -3.98 -7.50
CA GLY A 255 -20.54 -3.02 -6.44
C GLY A 255 -19.97 -1.66 -6.80
N ASP A 256 -20.51 -0.61 -6.21
CA ASP A 256 -20.00 0.75 -6.39
C ASP A 256 -18.53 0.86 -6.00
N PRO A 257 -17.77 1.76 -6.66
CA PRO A 257 -16.41 2.01 -6.26
C PRO A 257 -16.37 2.64 -4.86
N VAL A 258 -15.34 2.26 -4.11
CA VAL A 258 -15.05 2.74 -2.77
C VAL A 258 -13.61 3.19 -2.70
N VAL A 259 -13.31 4.05 -1.73
CA VAL A 259 -11.94 4.36 -1.32
C VAL A 259 -11.67 3.64 -0.02
N ILE A 260 -10.55 2.94 0.07
CA ILE A 260 -10.01 2.39 1.32
C ILE A 260 -8.79 3.20 1.72
N GLY A 261 -8.67 3.49 3.01
CA GLY A 261 -7.51 4.14 3.58
C GLY A 261 -7.00 3.37 4.79
N GLY A 262 -5.70 3.19 4.85
CA GLY A 262 -5.04 2.65 6.03
C GLY A 262 -4.54 3.77 6.93
N GLY A 263 -4.91 3.73 8.21
CA GLY A 263 -4.44 4.65 9.23
C GLY A 263 -3.05 4.31 9.74
N ARG A 264 -2.38 5.32 10.28
CA ARG A 264 -1.06 5.16 10.92
C ARG A 264 -1.10 4.19 12.10
N MET A 265 -2.23 4.14 12.82
CA MET A 265 -2.44 3.24 13.95
C MET A 265 -2.93 1.84 13.53
N GLY A 266 -3.04 1.55 12.23
CA GLY A 266 -3.32 0.22 11.69
C GLY A 266 -4.80 -0.05 11.40
N GLU A 267 -5.70 0.84 11.80
CA GLU A 267 -7.11 0.80 11.40
C GLU A 267 -7.27 0.98 9.89
N MET A 268 -8.28 0.35 9.32
CA MET A 268 -8.63 0.53 7.91
C MET A 268 -10.03 1.10 7.81
N MET A 269 -10.18 2.16 7.02
CA MET A 269 -11.42 2.88 6.79
C MET A 269 -11.84 2.74 5.34
N VAL A 270 -13.13 2.50 5.10
CA VAL A 270 -13.73 2.46 3.77
C VAL A 270 -14.79 3.55 3.62
N TYR A 271 -14.78 4.20 2.46
CA TYR A 271 -15.69 5.28 2.08
C TYR A 271 -16.43 4.88 0.80
N SER A 272 -17.74 4.67 0.91
CA SER A 272 -18.60 4.32 -0.22
C SER A 272 -19.33 5.56 -0.76
N GLY A 273 -19.53 5.65 -2.07
CA GLY A 273 -20.23 6.79 -2.67
C GLY A 273 -19.33 7.87 -3.29
N ILE A 274 -18.02 7.60 -3.38
CA ILE A 274 -17.04 8.50 -4.03
C ILE A 274 -17.43 8.88 -5.47
N HIS A 275 -18.13 7.98 -6.16
CA HIS A 275 -18.63 8.19 -7.53
C HIS A 275 -19.73 9.25 -7.62
N GLN A 276 -20.40 9.62 -6.54
CA GLN A 276 -21.57 10.51 -6.58
C GLN A 276 -21.14 11.99 -6.59
N PRO A 277 -21.44 12.78 -7.64
CA PRO A 277 -20.95 14.15 -7.83
C PRO A 277 -21.37 15.15 -6.76
N ASN A 278 -22.50 14.90 -6.08
CA ASN A 278 -23.12 15.81 -5.12
C ASN A 278 -23.54 15.12 -3.83
N GLN A 279 -23.00 13.93 -3.54
CA GLN A 279 -23.26 13.34 -2.24
C GLN A 279 -22.60 14.26 -1.22
N GLY A 280 -23.37 14.65 -0.20
CA GLY A 280 -22.82 15.39 0.92
C GLY A 280 -21.77 14.55 1.64
N SER A 281 -21.56 14.86 2.91
CA SER A 281 -20.63 14.08 3.70
C SER A 281 -20.86 12.55 3.64
N ILE A 282 -19.81 11.81 3.30
CA ILE A 282 -19.72 10.36 3.24
C ILE A 282 -19.15 9.86 4.58
N PRO A 283 -19.88 8.97 5.30
CA PRO A 283 -19.37 8.38 6.53
C PRO A 283 -18.25 7.38 6.24
N GLY A 284 -17.13 7.53 6.94
CA GLY A 284 -16.12 6.48 7.01
C GLY A 284 -16.61 5.28 7.82
N ARG A 285 -16.29 4.07 7.37
CA ARG A 285 -16.62 2.83 8.09
C ARG A 285 -15.36 2.02 8.32
N TYR A 286 -15.23 1.43 9.51
CA TYR A 286 -14.16 0.46 9.73
C TYR A 286 -14.36 -0.77 8.86
N VAL A 287 -13.26 -1.31 8.34
CA VAL A 287 -13.25 -2.64 7.75
C VAL A 287 -13.39 -3.67 8.87
N VAL A 288 -14.33 -4.61 8.72
CA VAL A 288 -14.64 -5.62 9.74
C VAL A 288 -14.61 -7.04 9.15
N ASP A 289 -14.34 -8.03 10.00
CA ASP A 289 -14.52 -9.44 9.65
C ASP A 289 -16.01 -9.84 9.61
N ARG A 290 -16.28 -11.10 9.28
CA ARG A 290 -17.66 -11.65 9.21
C ARG A 290 -18.40 -11.64 10.56
N LYS A 291 -17.70 -11.47 11.68
CA LYS A 291 -18.27 -11.39 13.04
C LYS A 291 -18.45 -9.94 13.50
N GLY A 292 -18.06 -8.95 12.69
CA GLY A 292 -18.10 -7.53 13.02
C GLY A 292 -16.89 -7.04 13.83
N ASN A 293 -15.83 -7.83 13.96
CA ASN A 293 -14.58 -7.36 14.60
C ASN A 293 -13.83 -6.47 13.62
N ILE A 294 -13.34 -5.32 14.10
CA ILE A 294 -12.52 -4.41 13.29
C ILE A 294 -11.24 -5.13 12.86
N LEU A 295 -10.97 -5.11 11.56
CA LEU A 295 -9.69 -5.52 11.02
C LEU A 295 -8.68 -4.40 11.25
N ARG A 296 -7.57 -4.76 11.89
CA ARG A 296 -6.46 -3.86 12.16
C ARG A 296 -5.17 -4.52 11.67
N HIS A 297 -4.37 -3.77 10.94
CA HIS A 297 -3.03 -4.21 10.60
C HIS A 297 -2.21 -4.41 11.88
N PRO A 298 -1.45 -5.49 12.03
CA PRO A 298 -0.74 -5.81 13.27
C PRO A 298 0.43 -4.86 13.57
N THR A 299 0.83 -4.04 12.60
CA THR A 299 1.86 -3.00 12.77
C THR A 299 1.31 -1.60 12.52
N ILE A 300 2.07 -0.60 12.95
CA ILE A 300 1.85 0.78 12.50
C ILE A 300 2.03 0.89 10.98
N GLN A 301 1.44 1.93 10.38
CA GLN A 301 1.48 2.21 8.93
C GLN A 301 0.76 1.16 8.07
N SER A 302 -0.56 1.08 8.20
CA SER A 302 -1.33 0.24 7.29
C SER A 302 -1.42 0.88 5.90
N SER A 303 -1.08 0.12 4.86
CA SER A 303 -1.15 0.56 3.47
C SER A 303 -1.93 -0.47 2.64
N PRO A 304 -3.28 -0.43 2.68
CA PRO A 304 -4.11 -1.42 1.99
C PRO A 304 -4.11 -1.20 0.47
N VAL A 305 -4.29 -2.28 -0.29
CA VAL A 305 -4.53 -2.25 -1.74
C VAL A 305 -5.70 -3.18 -2.07
N PHE A 306 -6.48 -2.84 -3.08
CA PHE A 306 -7.43 -3.75 -3.70
C PHE A 306 -6.68 -4.79 -4.51
N TYR A 307 -6.71 -6.03 -4.04
CA TYR A 307 -6.19 -7.18 -4.77
C TYR A 307 -7.33 -8.15 -5.11
N PRO A 308 -7.53 -8.52 -6.39
CA PRO A 308 -8.57 -9.44 -6.79
C PRO A 308 -8.46 -10.79 -6.07
N ASN A 309 -9.60 -11.25 -5.57
CA ASN A 309 -9.76 -12.62 -5.11
C ASN A 309 -10.70 -13.33 -6.09
N PRO A 310 -10.22 -14.32 -6.88
CA PRO A 310 -11.02 -15.05 -7.86
C PRO A 310 -12.12 -15.89 -7.23
#